data_AF-A0A7Z9GYU9-F1
#
_entry.id   AF-A0A7Z9GYU9-F1
#
_cell.length_a   1.000
_cell.length_b   1.000
_cell.length_c   1.000
_cell.angle_alpha   90.00
_cell.angle_beta   90.00
_cell.angle_gamma   90.00
#
_symmetry.space_group_name_H-M   'P 1'
#
loop_
_entity.id
_entity.type
_entity.pdbx_description
1 polymer ?
#
loop_
_entity_poly.entity_id
_entity_poly.type
_entity_poly.pdbx_seq_one_letter_code
_entity_poly.pdbx_strand_id
1 'polypeptide(L)'
;TIGTTMLGLTIGCARCHDHKFDPLPTRDYYRFTSCFAETGFQDYDHDPDPAATQAAKDKFDSEHKPLVAARVIFEKEQLPARLAQWLQSNTSAPQPEKLGTWQSIGPFSAADFKKAYNEAFAPEKEIDLAKTYGPLKWTPRPTWIDGKIHNTLSGVNSANYLYRTIEVSQPGPLVLVCNH
;
A
#
# COMPACT_ATOMS: atom_id res chain seq x y z
N THR A 1 -31.12 8.18 -3.94
CA THR A 1 -32.00 7.87 -5.09
C THR A 1 -32.81 6.60 -4.86
N ILE A 2 -32.25 5.38 -4.87
CA ILE A 2 -33.07 4.16 -4.65
C ILE A 2 -33.80 4.12 -3.31
N GLY A 3 -33.12 4.37 -2.19
CA GLY A 3 -33.76 4.34 -0.86
C GLY A 3 -34.97 5.29 -0.76
N THR A 4 -34.84 6.49 -1.32
CA THR A 4 -35.90 7.51 -1.26
C THR A 4 -37.02 7.22 -2.26
N THR A 5 -36.69 6.76 -3.46
CA THR A 5 -37.67 6.56 -4.55
C THR A 5 -38.46 5.25 -4.39
N MET A 6 -37.82 4.17 -3.93
CA MET A 6 -38.45 2.84 -3.86
C MET A 6 -38.94 2.48 -2.46
N LEU A 7 -38.25 2.94 -1.41
CA LEU A 7 -38.57 2.59 -0.02
C LEU A 7 -39.15 3.77 0.77
N GLY A 8 -39.15 4.99 0.22
CA GLY A 8 -39.56 6.20 0.95
C GLY A 8 -38.63 6.59 2.10
N LEU A 9 -37.41 6.01 2.17
CA LEU A 9 -36.48 6.17 3.28
C LEU A 9 -35.22 6.96 2.87
N THR A 10 -34.69 7.75 3.80
CA THR A 10 -33.44 8.49 3.61
C THR A 10 -32.26 7.73 4.22
N ILE A 11 -31.88 6.62 3.58
CA ILE A 11 -30.81 5.73 4.09
C ILE A 11 -29.38 6.30 3.98
N GLY A 12 -29.21 7.53 3.49
CA GLY A 12 -27.88 8.11 3.22
C GLY A 12 -27.04 8.34 4.48
N CYS A 13 -27.66 8.69 5.61
CA CYS A 13 -26.96 8.91 6.88
C CYS A 13 -26.36 7.61 7.45
N ALA A 14 -27.00 6.47 7.14
CA ALA A 14 -26.54 5.14 7.52
C ALA A 14 -25.17 4.75 6.93
N ARG A 15 -24.60 5.55 6.03
CA ARG A 15 -23.27 5.34 5.46
C ARG A 15 -22.15 5.50 6.48
N CYS A 16 -22.30 6.43 7.42
CA CYS A 16 -21.23 6.86 8.32
C CYS A 16 -21.51 6.54 9.79
N HIS A 17 -22.78 6.37 10.15
CA HIS A 17 -23.21 6.03 11.50
C HIS A 17 -24.57 5.34 11.43
N ASP A 18 -24.98 4.66 12.50
CA ASP A 18 -26.31 4.04 12.54
C ASP A 18 -27.40 5.10 12.42
N HIS A 19 -28.44 4.82 11.63
CA HIS A 19 -29.46 5.81 11.32
C HIS A 19 -30.15 6.31 12.60
N LYS A 20 -30.30 7.64 12.71
CA LYS A 20 -30.70 8.29 13.97
C LYS A 20 -32.10 7.90 14.45
N PHE A 21 -33.04 7.71 13.52
CA PHE A 21 -34.46 7.54 13.84
C PHE A 21 -35.02 6.17 13.48
N ASP A 22 -34.34 5.45 12.57
CA ASP A 22 -34.80 4.15 12.07
C ASP A 22 -33.76 3.09 12.44
N PRO A 23 -34.15 1.83 12.70
CA PRO A 23 -33.24 0.75 13.06
C PRO A 23 -32.45 0.23 11.85
N LEU A 24 -31.72 1.12 11.17
CA LEU A 24 -30.87 0.83 10.03
C LEU A 24 -29.41 1.02 10.44
N PRO A 25 -28.71 -0.06 10.84
CA PRO A 25 -27.31 0.02 11.18
C PRO A 25 -26.46 0.20 9.93
N THR A 26 -25.27 0.77 10.13
CA THR A 26 -24.28 1.03 9.07
C THR A 26 -23.96 -0.23 8.26
N ARG A 27 -23.91 -1.39 8.93
CA ARG A 27 -23.67 -2.68 8.28
C ARG A 27 -24.74 -3.01 7.22
N ASP A 28 -26.00 -2.74 7.51
CA ASP A 28 -27.10 -3.10 6.61
C ASP A 28 -27.20 -2.12 5.44
N TYR A 29 -26.75 -0.87 5.62
CA TYR A 29 -26.49 0.05 4.50
C TYR A 29 -25.48 -0.55 3.51
N TYR A 30 -24.33 -1.03 3.98
CA TYR A 30 -23.30 -1.58 3.09
C TYR A 30 -23.75 -2.90 2.43
N ARG A 31 -24.49 -3.75 3.16
CA ARG A 31 -25.12 -4.95 2.58
C ARG A 31 -26.08 -4.59 1.46
N PHE A 32 -26.96 -3.63 1.69
CA PHE A 32 -27.88 -3.15 0.66
C PHE A 32 -27.14 -2.60 -0.57
N THR A 33 -26.10 -1.78 -0.37
CA THR A 33 -25.31 -1.25 -1.50
C THR A 33 -24.55 -2.34 -2.25
N SER A 34 -24.13 -3.43 -1.58
CA SER A 34 -23.41 -4.52 -2.21
C SER A 34 -24.24 -5.26 -3.27
N CYS A 35 -25.57 -5.32 -3.11
CA CYS A 35 -26.47 -5.88 -4.13
C CYS A 35 -26.40 -5.15 -5.47
N PHE A 36 -25.93 -3.89 -5.48
CA PHE A 36 -25.80 -3.06 -6.67
C PHE A 36 -24.33 -2.75 -7.00
N ALA A 37 -23.37 -3.30 -6.26
CA ALA A 37 -21.95 -3.03 -6.48
C ALA A 37 -21.46 -3.58 -7.83
N GLU A 38 -22.08 -4.66 -8.32
CA GLU A 38 -21.78 -5.23 -9.63
C GLU A 38 -22.71 -4.69 -10.75
N THR A 39 -23.66 -3.83 -10.43
CA THR A 39 -24.48 -3.17 -11.45
C THR A 39 -23.74 -1.95 -11.98
N GLY A 40 -23.14 -2.08 -13.16
CA GLY A 40 -22.58 -0.98 -13.93
C GLY A 40 -23.48 -0.60 -15.10
N PHE A 41 -23.24 0.56 -15.69
CA PHE A 41 -23.72 0.82 -17.05
C PHE A 41 -22.97 -0.12 -17.99
N GLN A 42 -23.71 -0.90 -18.77
CA GLN A 42 -23.18 -1.59 -19.93
C GLN A 42 -23.69 -0.81 -21.12
N ASP A 43 -22.79 -0.04 -21.73
CA ASP A 43 -23.07 0.57 -23.03
C ASP A 43 -23.08 -0.58 -24.04
N TYR A 44 -24.25 -1.19 -24.23
CA TYR A 44 -24.48 -2.07 -25.36
C TYR A 44 -24.61 -1.18 -26.59
N ASP A 45 -23.50 -1.02 -27.32
CA ASP A 45 -23.57 -0.48 -28.66
C ASP A 45 -24.45 -1.36 -29.54
N HIS A 46 -25.27 -0.73 -30.37
CA HIS A 46 -26.06 -1.45 -31.35
C HIS A 46 -25.12 -2.04 -32.41
N ASP A 47 -25.05 -3.37 -32.50
CA ASP A 47 -24.30 -4.05 -33.54
C ASP A 47 -24.99 -3.86 -34.91
N PRO A 48 -24.40 -3.07 -35.83
CA PRO A 48 -25.01 -2.83 -37.13
C PRO A 48 -24.93 -4.05 -38.07
N ASP A 49 -24.11 -5.06 -37.76
CA ASP A 49 -23.99 -6.30 -38.55
C ASP A 49 -23.74 -7.54 -37.66
N PRO A 50 -24.81 -8.09 -37.06
CA PRO A 50 -24.72 -9.27 -36.19
C PRO A 50 -24.14 -10.51 -36.87
N ALA A 51 -24.31 -10.64 -38.19
CA ALA A 51 -23.83 -11.81 -38.93
C ALA A 51 -22.29 -11.77 -39.09
N ALA A 52 -21.74 -10.59 -39.41
CA ALA A 52 -20.29 -10.41 -39.48
C ALA A 52 -19.63 -10.56 -38.10
N THR A 53 -20.25 -10.00 -37.04
CA THR A 53 -19.76 -10.13 -35.67
C THR A 53 -19.75 -11.59 -35.20
N GLN A 54 -20.81 -12.35 -35.48
CA GLN A 54 -20.86 -13.77 -35.13
C GLN A 54 -19.78 -14.57 -35.87
N ALA A 55 -19.58 -14.33 -37.17
CA ALA A 55 -18.53 -15.00 -37.93
C ALA A 55 -17.11 -14.67 -37.41
N ALA A 56 -16.87 -13.41 -37.03
CA ALA A 56 -15.60 -12.99 -36.42
C ALA A 56 -15.38 -13.65 -35.05
N LYS A 57 -16.44 -13.75 -34.24
CA LYS A 57 -16.41 -14.44 -32.96
C LYS A 57 -16.13 -15.93 -33.11
N ASP A 58 -16.81 -16.62 -34.03
CA ASP A 58 -16.61 -18.05 -34.26
C ASP A 58 -15.18 -18.35 -34.71
N LYS A 59 -14.62 -17.48 -35.57
CA LYS A 59 -13.21 -17.55 -35.97
C LYS A 59 -12.28 -17.35 -34.77
N PHE A 60 -12.49 -16.29 -33.98
CA PHE A 60 -11.70 -16.02 -32.78
C PHE A 60 -11.74 -17.20 -31.80
N ASP A 61 -12.94 -17.70 -31.49
CA ASP A 61 -13.13 -18.83 -30.58
C ASP A 61 -12.43 -20.08 -31.10
N SER A 62 -12.51 -20.36 -32.40
CA SER A 62 -11.84 -21.51 -33.03
C SER A 62 -10.32 -21.42 -32.93
N GLU A 63 -9.76 -20.23 -33.18
CA GLU A 63 -8.31 -19.97 -33.09
C GLU A 63 -7.81 -20.00 -31.64
N HIS A 64 -8.62 -19.53 -30.68
CA HIS A 64 -8.24 -19.45 -29.26
C HIS A 64 -8.47 -20.75 -28.50
N LYS A 65 -9.39 -21.61 -28.95
CA LYS A 65 -9.67 -22.91 -28.32
C LYS A 65 -8.41 -23.75 -28.03
N PRO A 66 -7.46 -23.95 -28.96
CA PRO A 66 -6.24 -24.70 -28.66
C PRO A 66 -5.34 -23.99 -27.64
N LEU A 67 -5.29 -22.65 -27.64
CA LEU A 67 -4.50 -21.88 -26.67
C LEU A 67 -5.07 -21.97 -25.26
N VAL A 68 -6.40 -21.89 -25.14
CA VAL A 68 -7.10 -22.08 -23.87
C VAL A 68 -6.90 -23.50 -23.36
N ALA A 69 -7.03 -24.51 -24.22
CA ALA A 69 -6.78 -25.90 -23.85
C ALA A 69 -5.33 -26.12 -23.41
N ALA A 70 -4.35 -25.57 -24.14
CA ALA A 70 -2.94 -25.66 -23.77
C ALA A 70 -2.64 -24.97 -22.44
N ARG A 71 -3.26 -23.80 -22.16
CA ARG A 71 -3.13 -23.12 -20.86
C ARG A 71 -3.68 -23.97 -19.73
N VAL A 72 -4.89 -24.52 -19.88
CA VAL A 72 -5.51 -25.38 -18.85
C VAL A 72 -4.67 -26.63 -18.58
N ILE A 73 -4.14 -27.27 -19.63
CA ILE A 73 -3.23 -28.42 -19.50
C ILE A 73 -1.96 -28.00 -18.74
N PHE A 74 -1.34 -26.86 -19.11
CA PHE A 74 -0.16 -26.35 -18.43
C PHE A 74 -0.41 -26.05 -16.95
N GLU A 75 -1.49 -25.33 -16.63
CA GLU A 75 -1.89 -24.98 -15.27
C GLU A 75 -2.15 -26.22 -14.40
N LYS A 76 -2.73 -27.27 -14.98
CA LYS A 76 -3.06 -28.50 -14.25
C LYS A 76 -1.85 -29.43 -14.11
N GLU A 77 -1.09 -29.64 -15.18
CA GLU A 77 -0.11 -30.73 -15.25
C GLU A 77 1.32 -30.26 -15.01
N GLN A 78 1.68 -29.07 -15.46
CA GLN A 78 3.08 -28.59 -15.41
C GLN A 78 3.32 -27.57 -14.30
N LEU A 79 2.36 -26.67 -14.08
CA LEU A 79 2.51 -25.57 -13.13
C LEU A 79 2.80 -26.02 -11.69
N PRO A 80 2.12 -27.04 -11.11
CA PRO A 80 2.37 -27.44 -9.73
C PRO A 80 3.81 -27.95 -9.52
N ALA A 81 4.31 -28.78 -10.43
CA ALA A 81 5.66 -29.32 -10.36
C ALA A 81 6.72 -28.21 -10.57
N ARG A 82 6.51 -27.33 -11.56
CA ARG A 82 7.40 -26.19 -11.80
C ARG A 82 7.41 -25.21 -10.63
N LEU A 83 6.26 -24.93 -10.03
CA LEU A 83 6.16 -24.08 -8.85
C LEU A 83 6.89 -24.70 -7.66
N ALA A 84 6.68 -26.00 -7.41
CA ALA A 84 7.37 -26.70 -6.33
C ALA A 84 8.89 -26.69 -6.53
N GLN A 85 9.37 -26.94 -7.75
CA GLN A 85 10.79 -26.87 -8.09
C GLN A 85 11.34 -25.44 -7.92
N TRP A 86 10.59 -24.43 -8.38
CA TRP A 86 10.97 -23.03 -8.19
C TRP A 86 11.07 -22.69 -6.70
N LEU A 87 10.07 -23.04 -5.89
CA LEU A 87 10.08 -22.82 -4.43
C LEU A 87 11.29 -23.47 -3.76
N GLN A 88 11.68 -24.68 -4.16
CA GLN A 88 12.87 -25.37 -3.64
C GLN A 88 14.19 -24.73 -4.12
N SER A 89 14.24 -24.24 -5.36
CA SER A 89 15.42 -23.53 -5.86
C SER A 89 15.54 -22.11 -5.30
N ASN A 90 14.41 -21.52 -4.89
CA ASN A 90 14.29 -20.15 -4.40
C ASN A 90 14.06 -20.12 -2.88
N THR A 91 14.69 -21.06 -2.16
CA THR A 91 14.58 -21.21 -0.69
C THR A 91 15.48 -20.24 0.07
N SER A 92 16.18 -19.34 -0.61
CA SER A 92 16.88 -18.25 0.07
C SER A 92 15.84 -17.26 0.54
N ALA A 93 15.23 -17.54 1.69
CA ALA A 93 14.59 -16.48 2.48
C ALA A 93 15.63 -15.35 2.56
N PRO A 94 15.26 -14.09 2.24
CA PRO A 94 16.18 -12.98 2.41
C PRO A 94 16.72 -13.09 3.84
N GLN A 95 18.04 -13.22 3.98
CA GLN A 95 18.63 -13.28 5.30
C GLN A 95 18.19 -12.02 6.03
N PRO A 96 17.59 -12.14 7.23
CA PRO A 96 17.06 -11.00 7.94
C PRO A 96 18.17 -9.97 8.09
N GLU A 97 17.88 -8.74 7.67
CA GLU A 97 18.81 -7.64 7.81
C GLU A 97 19.16 -7.44 9.29
N LYS A 98 20.44 -7.21 9.56
CA LYS A 98 20.87 -6.92 10.92
C LYS A 98 20.73 -5.41 11.16
N LEU A 99 19.85 -5.11 12.10
CA LEU A 99 19.40 -3.78 12.43
C LEU A 99 20.28 -3.18 13.54
N GLY A 100 21.01 -2.11 13.22
CA GLY A 100 21.81 -1.37 14.19
C GLY A 100 20.98 -0.52 15.15
N THR A 101 21.61 -0.05 16.23
CA THR A 101 20.97 0.83 17.22
C THR A 101 20.57 2.17 16.61
N TRP A 102 19.36 2.63 16.89
CA TRP A 102 18.89 3.96 16.53
C TRP A 102 19.77 5.06 17.13
N GLN A 103 20.03 6.10 16.34
CA GLN A 103 20.72 7.32 16.72
C GLN A 103 19.79 8.49 16.39
N SER A 104 19.77 9.50 17.26
CA SER A 104 19.01 10.73 17.01
C SER A 104 19.86 11.96 17.25
N ILE A 105 19.63 13.02 16.48
CA ILE A 105 20.21 14.34 16.71
C ILE A 105 19.19 15.44 16.42
N GLY A 106 19.22 16.51 17.22
CA GLY A 106 18.29 17.63 17.15
C GLY A 106 17.88 18.10 18.57
N PRO A 107 17.01 19.11 18.66
CA PRO A 107 16.43 19.86 17.54
C PRO A 107 17.39 20.85 16.90
N PHE A 108 17.37 20.92 15.57
CA PHE A 108 17.93 22.03 14.80
C PHE A 108 16.87 23.08 14.58
N SER A 109 16.87 24.13 15.40
CA SER A 109 15.82 25.17 15.39
C SER A 109 16.06 26.21 14.30
N ALA A 110 14.96 26.70 13.72
CA ALA A 110 14.93 27.87 12.86
C ALA A 110 13.99 28.94 13.41
N ALA A 111 14.05 30.14 12.83
CA ALA A 111 13.23 31.28 13.25
C ALA A 111 11.72 31.04 13.04
N ASP A 112 11.35 30.28 12.01
CA ASP A 112 9.97 30.00 11.64
C ASP A 112 9.86 28.64 10.92
N PHE A 113 8.61 28.18 10.75
CA PHE A 113 8.30 26.91 10.10
C PHE A 113 8.82 26.84 8.66
N LYS A 114 8.68 27.92 7.88
CA LYS A 114 9.08 27.93 6.47
C LYS A 114 10.59 27.76 6.35
N LYS A 115 11.34 28.38 7.26
CA LYS A 115 12.79 28.23 7.32
C LYS A 115 13.18 26.83 7.81
N ALA A 116 12.54 26.33 8.87
CA ALA A 116 12.79 24.97 9.37
C ALA A 116 12.53 23.87 8.32
N TYR A 117 11.56 24.08 7.43
CA TYR A 117 11.19 23.13 6.39
C TYR A 117 12.09 23.19 5.14
N ASN A 118 12.52 24.39 4.73
CA ASN A 118 13.29 24.57 3.49
C ASN A 118 14.81 24.57 3.70
N GLU A 119 15.28 24.78 4.92
CA GLU A 119 16.71 24.83 5.23
C GLU A 119 17.27 23.41 5.36
N ALA A 120 18.23 23.08 4.48
CA ALA A 120 18.98 21.85 4.61
C ALA A 120 20.00 21.98 5.76
N PHE A 121 19.74 21.33 6.88
CA PHE A 121 20.67 21.34 8.02
C PHE A 121 21.84 20.41 7.76
N ALA A 122 22.95 20.65 8.47
CA ALA A 122 24.22 19.98 8.21
C ALA A 122 24.17 18.44 8.20
N PRO A 123 23.40 17.74 9.06
CA PRO A 123 23.29 16.27 9.02
C PRO A 123 22.65 15.68 7.75
N GLU A 124 21.98 16.49 6.92
CA GLU A 124 21.36 16.03 5.67
C GLU A 124 22.38 15.79 4.55
N LYS A 125 23.51 16.51 4.59
CA LYS A 125 24.52 16.43 3.53
C LYS A 125 25.49 15.28 3.74
N GLU A 126 25.82 15.01 5.00
CA GLU A 126 26.77 13.98 5.39
C GLU A 126 26.46 13.51 6.80
N ILE A 127 26.47 12.19 6.99
CA ILE A 127 26.25 11.57 8.29
C ILE A 127 27.61 11.20 8.90
N ASP A 128 28.08 12.04 9.81
CA ASP A 128 29.20 11.76 10.70
C ASP A 128 28.69 11.69 12.14
N LEU A 129 28.74 10.49 12.73
CA LEU A 129 28.27 10.23 14.10
C LEU A 129 29.20 10.79 15.18
N ALA A 130 30.47 11.05 14.86
CA ALA A 130 31.43 11.62 15.79
C ALA A 130 31.38 13.16 15.80
N LYS A 131 30.84 13.76 14.73
CA LYS A 131 30.75 15.21 14.58
C LYS A 131 29.71 15.84 15.51
N THR A 132 30.09 16.99 16.06
CA THR A 132 29.20 17.85 16.85
C THR A 132 28.74 19.05 16.00
N TYR A 133 27.51 19.48 16.24
CA TYR A 133 26.87 20.60 15.54
C TYR A 133 26.45 21.64 16.58
N GLY A 134 27.38 22.53 16.94
CA GLY A 134 27.20 23.42 18.08
C GLY A 134 27.02 22.62 19.38
N PRO A 135 25.92 22.79 20.13
CA PRO A 135 25.64 21.98 21.32
C PRO A 135 25.08 20.58 21.01
N LEU A 136 24.74 20.28 19.75
CA LEU A 136 24.06 19.04 19.36
C LEU A 136 25.07 17.95 19.00
N LYS A 137 24.77 16.72 19.43
CA LYS A 137 25.53 15.51 19.09
C LYS A 137 24.59 14.33 18.89
N TRP A 138 25.03 13.37 18.09
CA TRP A 138 24.32 12.11 17.94
C TRP A 138 24.22 11.39 19.28
N THR A 139 23.01 10.94 19.61
CA THR A 139 22.73 10.22 20.85
C THR A 139 22.15 8.85 20.54
N PRO A 140 22.76 7.75 21.03
CA PRO A 140 22.24 6.41 20.86
C PRO A 140 20.90 6.24 21.59
N ARG A 141 19.99 5.51 20.98
CA ARG A 141 18.64 5.20 21.47
C ARG A 141 18.42 3.68 21.55
N PRO A 142 19.11 2.98 22.47
CA PRO A 142 19.03 1.51 22.57
C PRO A 142 17.65 0.98 22.98
N THR A 143 16.80 1.84 23.56
CA THR A 143 15.44 1.47 23.98
C THR A 143 14.39 1.67 22.89
N TRP A 144 14.75 2.23 21.74
CA TRP A 144 13.82 2.44 20.65
C TRP A 144 13.63 1.16 19.83
N ILE A 145 12.40 0.67 19.84
CA ILE A 145 11.97 -0.55 19.17
C ILE A 145 11.14 -0.16 17.95
N ASP A 146 11.43 -0.79 16.80
CA ASP A 146 10.69 -0.59 15.55
C ASP A 146 9.20 -0.92 15.72
N GLY A 147 8.33 -0.15 15.05
CA GLY A 147 6.88 -0.31 15.16
C GLY A 147 6.26 0.17 16.47
N LYS A 148 7.04 0.73 17.40
CA LYS A 148 6.53 1.40 18.61
C LYS A 148 6.68 2.91 18.53
N ILE A 149 5.75 3.62 19.16
CA ILE A 149 5.76 5.08 19.25
C ILE A 149 6.81 5.52 20.27
N HIS A 150 7.73 6.41 19.86
CA HIS A 150 8.77 7.02 20.72
C HIS A 150 8.68 8.56 20.67
N ASN A 151 7.84 9.16 21.51
CA ASN A 151 7.61 10.61 21.55
C ASN A 151 8.66 11.36 22.37
N THR A 152 9.94 11.20 22.01
CA THR A 152 11.07 11.80 22.76
C THR A 152 11.82 12.89 21.99
N LEU A 153 11.41 13.16 20.75
CA LEU A 153 11.88 14.28 19.95
C LEU A 153 11.19 15.57 20.40
N SER A 154 11.92 16.68 20.41
CA SER A 154 11.44 17.98 20.89
C SER A 154 11.88 19.10 19.95
N GLY A 155 11.39 20.33 20.19
CA GLY A 155 11.73 21.54 19.43
C GLY A 155 10.53 22.14 18.69
N VAL A 156 10.47 23.47 18.63
CA VAL A 156 9.47 24.23 17.87
C VAL A 156 10.16 24.77 16.62
N ASN A 157 9.52 24.62 15.45
CA ASN A 157 10.10 25.01 14.16
C ASN A 157 11.52 24.45 13.98
N SER A 158 11.66 23.13 14.12
CA SER A 158 12.96 22.47 14.14
C SER A 158 12.97 21.15 13.39
N ALA A 159 14.12 20.79 12.84
CA ALA A 159 14.38 19.46 12.29
C ALA A 159 15.03 18.53 13.34
N ASN A 160 14.63 17.27 13.33
CA ASN A 160 15.28 16.19 14.08
C ASN A 160 15.63 15.07 13.09
N TYR A 161 16.83 14.51 13.22
CA TYR A 161 17.33 13.48 12.32
C TYR A 161 17.49 12.17 13.04
N LEU A 162 17.12 11.09 12.35
CA LEU A 162 17.27 9.72 12.82
C LEU A 162 18.24 8.98 11.90
N TYR A 163 19.06 8.14 12.49
CA TYR A 163 20.01 7.32 11.76
C TYR A 163 20.10 5.93 12.37
N ARG A 164 20.34 4.93 11.52
CA ARG A 164 20.72 3.57 11.91
C ARG A 164 21.47 2.93 10.75
N THR A 165 22.33 1.97 11.07
CA THR A 165 22.94 1.10 10.07
C THR A 165 22.04 -0.13 9.85
N ILE A 166 21.86 -0.54 8.60
CA ILE A 166 21.17 -1.77 8.22
C ILE A 166 22.19 -2.63 7.46
N GLU A 167 22.61 -3.74 8.05
CA GLU A 167 23.55 -4.68 7.43
C GLU A 167 22.75 -5.73 6.65
N VAL A 168 22.96 -5.79 5.33
CA VAL A 168 22.34 -6.78 4.43
C VAL A 168 23.39 -7.75 3.91
N SER A 169 23.01 -9.02 3.75
CA SER A 169 23.93 -10.08 3.28
C SER A 169 24.17 -10.06 1.76
N GLN A 170 23.27 -9.43 1.00
CA GLN A 170 23.34 -9.32 -0.46
C GLN A 170 22.83 -7.93 -0.89
N PRO A 171 23.39 -7.33 -1.96
CA PRO A 171 22.85 -6.10 -2.53
C PRO A 171 21.41 -6.32 -3.04
N GLY A 172 20.52 -5.38 -2.74
CA GLY A 172 19.13 -5.46 -3.18
C GLY A 172 18.38 -4.14 -2.98
N PRO A 173 17.18 -3.99 -3.57
CA PRO A 173 16.36 -2.81 -3.37
C PRO A 173 15.88 -2.75 -1.91
N LEU A 174 16.11 -1.62 -1.24
CA LEU A 174 15.56 -1.35 0.08
C LEU A 174 14.11 -0.88 -0.07
N VAL A 175 13.15 -1.67 0.44
CA VAL A 175 11.74 -1.28 0.48
C VAL A 175 11.42 -0.67 1.84
N LEU A 176 11.22 0.65 1.87
CA LEU A 176 10.76 1.35 3.07
C LEU A 176 9.24 1.29 3.13
N VAL A 177 8.70 0.36 3.92
CA VAL A 177 7.25 0.27 4.15
C VAL A 177 6.89 1.18 5.32
N CYS A 178 6.35 2.36 5.01
CA CYS A 178 5.68 3.18 6.02
C CYS A 178 4.29 2.59 6.29
N ASN A 179 4.18 1.73 7.30
CA ASN A 179 2.88 1.33 7.83
C ASN A 179 2.21 2.59 8.42
N HIS A 180 1.08 2.99 7.81
CA HIS A 180 0.21 4.06 8.31
C HIS A 180 -0.78 3.46 9.33
#